data_AF-A0A960KAW2-F1
#
_entry.id   AF-A0A960KAW2-F1
#
_cell.length_a   1.000
_cell.length_b   1.000
_cell.length_c   1.000
_cell.angle_alpha   90.00
_cell.angle_beta   90.00
_cell.angle_gamma   90.00
#
_symmetry.space_group_name_H-M   'P 1'
#
loop_
_entity.id
_entity.type
_entity.pdbx_description
1 polymer ?
#
loop_
_entity_poly.entity_id
_entity_poly.type
_entity_poly.pdbx_seq_one_letter_code
_entity_poly.pdbx_strand_id
1 'polypeptide(L)'
;SGRSGRALRFAEGVYRPTDDVLLEHGHHHTLFNAPSELSPWAPLPLGYFVTRAVATAWTRDLGPGQTVADLAGQGAPNGLDLGALGAVAGGIGAASIAAGLIDIVSGTTKVTLDEPILMPDGSTATLREARREYIDVWTRWAETHGGGIVGQGVAYRSTMADADGTYLGWFAQRRALEHGADLVVMGHTHAPIGGLEDSLVEYVNSGFDCPSLPDQQRDVDPQHVTFVVVDTEPEGADAAVWAVGDAIEPMDAPKTRVVGSRGHDYSCYVVLDNTAGAHDL
;
A
#
# COMPACT_ATOMS: atom_id res chain seq x y z
N SER A 1 6.00 43.29 -9.17
CA SER A 1 4.92 42.28 -9.11
C SER A 1 5.56 40.94 -8.84
N GLY A 2 5.50 40.47 -7.59
CA GLY A 2 6.07 39.17 -7.21
C GLY A 2 5.23 38.06 -7.81
N ARG A 3 5.83 37.21 -8.66
CA ARG A 3 5.23 35.93 -9.02
C ARG A 3 5.19 35.10 -7.73
N SER A 4 4.01 34.94 -7.13
CA SER A 4 3.75 33.85 -6.18
C SER A 4 3.79 32.54 -6.98
N GLY A 5 4.99 32.04 -7.23
CA GLY A 5 5.22 30.86 -8.04
C GLY A 5 4.94 29.62 -7.20
N ARG A 6 3.82 28.93 -7.48
CA ARG A 6 3.67 27.53 -7.10
C ARG A 6 4.80 26.76 -7.76
N ALA A 7 5.62 26.07 -6.97
CA ALA A 7 6.74 25.27 -7.47
C ALA A 7 6.45 23.80 -7.16
N LEU A 8 6.43 22.96 -8.20
CA LEU A 8 6.34 21.51 -8.04
C LEU A 8 7.67 21.01 -7.45
N ARG A 9 7.58 20.16 -6.44
CA ARG A 9 8.74 19.50 -5.83
C ARG A 9 8.42 18.02 -5.69
N PHE A 10 9.39 17.18 -6.04
CA PHE A 10 9.37 15.80 -5.59
C PHE A 10 9.77 15.77 -4.11
N ALA A 11 8.97 15.08 -3.31
CA ALA A 11 9.34 14.73 -1.95
C ALA A 11 9.64 13.24 -1.93
N GLU A 12 10.82 12.87 -1.43
CA GLU A 12 11.20 11.48 -1.22
C GLU A 12 10.80 11.06 0.21
N GLY A 13 10.15 9.91 0.34
CA GLY A 13 9.77 9.37 1.64
C GLY A 13 8.61 10.10 2.30
N VAL A 14 8.84 10.62 3.51
CA VAL A 14 7.83 11.31 4.32
C VAL A 14 7.89 12.82 4.05
N TYR A 15 6.75 13.42 3.72
CA TYR A 15 6.62 14.86 3.53
C TYR A 15 5.68 15.48 4.56
N ARG A 16 6.11 16.58 5.19
CA ARG A 16 5.33 17.33 6.18
C ARG A 16 5.20 18.79 5.75
N PRO A 17 4.09 19.19 5.11
CA PRO A 17 3.88 20.57 4.70
C PRO A 17 3.59 21.47 5.91
N THR A 18 3.04 20.91 6.98
CA THR A 18 2.86 21.52 8.30
C THR A 18 3.17 20.47 9.38
N ASP A 19 3.18 20.87 10.65
CA ASP A 19 3.34 19.92 11.76
C ASP A 19 2.15 18.95 11.85
N ASP A 20 0.94 19.39 11.49
CA ASP A 20 -0.28 18.59 11.62
C ASP A 20 -0.55 17.64 10.44
N VAL A 21 0.23 17.74 9.35
CA VAL A 21 0.00 16.96 8.13
C VAL A 21 1.19 16.05 7.80
N LEU A 22 0.89 14.77 7.61
CA LEU A 22 1.86 13.74 7.21
C LEU A 22 1.46 13.14 5.85
N LEU A 23 2.34 13.23 4.86
CA LEU A 23 2.17 12.55 3.57
C LEU A 23 3.24 11.48 3.42
N GLU A 24 2.82 10.24 3.16
CA GLU A 24 3.75 9.12 2.94
C GLU A 24 3.16 8.05 2.03
N HIS A 25 4.02 7.21 1.46
CA HIS A 25 3.55 6.09 0.66
C HIS A 25 3.06 4.93 1.53
N GLY A 26 1.81 4.51 1.33
CA GLY A 26 1.20 3.41 2.08
C GLY A 26 1.96 2.08 1.95
N HIS A 27 2.65 1.85 0.82
CA HIS A 27 3.39 0.61 0.59
C HIS A 27 4.55 0.40 1.57
N HIS A 28 5.05 1.45 2.23
CA HIS A 28 6.08 1.34 3.27
C HIS A 28 5.61 0.53 4.49
N HIS A 29 4.30 0.37 4.67
CA HIS A 29 3.69 -0.32 5.81
C HIS A 29 3.14 -1.70 5.47
N THR A 30 3.54 -2.25 4.32
CA THR A 30 2.96 -3.44 3.73
C THR A 30 4.03 -4.51 3.54
N LEU A 31 3.71 -5.76 3.80
CA LEU A 31 4.70 -6.82 3.94
C LEU A 31 5.44 -7.11 2.63
N PHE A 32 4.71 -7.11 1.51
CA PHE A 32 5.24 -7.51 0.21
C PHE A 32 5.78 -6.35 -0.60
N ASN A 33 5.27 -5.14 -0.39
CA ASN A 33 5.64 -3.97 -1.19
C ASN A 33 6.58 -3.00 -0.48
N ALA A 34 6.80 -3.10 0.83
CA ALA A 34 7.76 -2.25 1.51
C ALA A 34 9.21 -2.53 1.06
N PRO A 35 10.04 -1.48 0.87
CA PRO A 35 11.45 -1.63 0.49
C PRO A 35 12.21 -2.60 1.39
N SER A 36 13.11 -3.39 0.80
CA SER A 36 13.92 -4.37 1.53
C SER A 36 15.41 -4.11 1.34
N GLU A 37 16.07 -3.68 2.42
CA GLU A 37 17.53 -3.45 2.44
C GLU A 37 18.35 -4.73 2.68
N LEU A 38 17.68 -5.85 2.97
CA LEU A 38 18.31 -7.12 3.35
C LEU A 38 18.52 -8.07 2.17
N SER A 39 18.00 -7.70 1.00
CA SER A 39 18.06 -8.49 -0.23
C SER A 39 19.26 -8.08 -1.09
N PRO A 40 19.89 -9.00 -1.86
CA PRO A 40 20.90 -8.63 -2.86
C PRO A 40 20.37 -7.69 -3.95
N TRP A 41 19.05 -7.52 -4.05
CA TRP A 41 18.40 -6.60 -4.97
C TRP A 41 17.87 -5.34 -4.28
N ALA A 42 18.36 -5.01 -3.09
CA ALA A 42 17.95 -3.82 -2.36
C ALA A 42 17.93 -2.56 -3.25
N PRO A 43 16.91 -1.70 -3.13
CA PRO A 43 15.81 -1.74 -2.15
C PRO A 43 14.58 -2.54 -2.60
N LEU A 44 14.69 -3.38 -3.64
CA LEU A 44 13.52 -3.97 -4.29
C LEU A 44 12.72 -4.89 -3.35
N PRO A 45 11.38 -4.73 -3.29
CA PRO A 45 10.52 -5.56 -2.45
C PRO A 45 10.11 -6.86 -3.17
N LEU A 46 9.47 -7.80 -2.45
CA LEU A 46 8.92 -9.01 -3.08
C LEU A 46 7.89 -8.68 -4.18
N GLY A 47 7.08 -7.65 -3.97
CA GLY A 47 6.10 -7.13 -4.92
C GLY A 47 6.70 -6.66 -6.24
N TYR A 48 8.00 -6.35 -6.30
CA TYR A 48 8.70 -6.08 -7.56
C TYR A 48 8.65 -7.32 -8.48
N PHE A 49 8.94 -8.50 -7.93
CA PHE A 49 8.94 -9.75 -8.70
C PHE A 49 7.54 -10.14 -9.17
N VAL A 50 6.52 -9.83 -8.36
CA VAL A 50 5.11 -9.97 -8.76
C VAL A 50 4.81 -9.08 -9.96
N THR A 51 5.14 -7.79 -9.86
CA THR A 51 4.96 -6.82 -10.95
C THR A 51 5.69 -7.23 -12.22
N ARG A 52 6.93 -7.75 -12.11
CA ARG A 52 7.68 -8.22 -13.27
C ARG A 52 7.07 -9.48 -13.90
N ALA A 53 6.59 -10.43 -13.11
CA ALA A 53 5.89 -11.60 -13.64
C ALA A 53 4.61 -11.21 -14.40
N VAL A 54 3.81 -10.29 -13.84
CA VAL A 54 2.61 -9.76 -14.50
C VAL A 54 2.97 -9.02 -15.80
N ALA A 55 3.99 -8.16 -15.78
CA ALA A 55 4.45 -7.45 -16.98
C ALA A 55 4.95 -8.42 -18.07
N THR A 56 5.67 -9.47 -17.68
CA THR A 56 6.13 -10.52 -18.61
C THR A 56 4.96 -11.28 -19.22
N ALA A 57 3.93 -11.61 -18.43
CA ALA A 57 2.70 -12.22 -18.95
C ALA A 57 2.03 -11.31 -20.00
N TRP A 58 1.86 -10.02 -19.69
CA TRP A 58 1.25 -9.08 -20.64
C TRP A 58 2.07 -8.87 -21.91
N THR A 59 3.39 -8.95 -21.83
CA THR A 59 4.25 -8.89 -23.03
C THR A 59 3.95 -10.03 -24.02
N ARG A 60 3.42 -11.17 -23.54
CA ARG A 60 3.05 -12.33 -24.37
C ARG A 60 1.61 -12.26 -24.87
N ASP A 61 0.73 -11.70 -24.06
CA ASP A 61 -0.72 -11.75 -24.28
C ASP A 61 -1.25 -10.51 -25.03
N LEU A 62 -0.55 -9.37 -24.98
CA LEU A 62 -0.94 -8.15 -25.69
C LEU A 62 -0.71 -8.28 -27.21
N GLY A 63 -1.72 -7.87 -27.99
CA GLY A 63 -1.61 -7.79 -29.44
C GLY A 63 -0.77 -6.59 -29.92
N PRO A 64 -0.38 -6.55 -31.21
CA PRO A 64 0.34 -5.41 -31.78
C PRO A 64 -0.42 -4.09 -31.58
N GLY A 65 0.25 -3.10 -30.98
CA GLY A 65 -0.31 -1.77 -30.71
C GLY A 65 -1.22 -1.68 -29.48
N GLN A 66 -1.44 -2.79 -28.77
CA GLN A 66 -2.19 -2.83 -27.52
C GLN A 66 -1.26 -2.57 -26.32
N THR A 67 -1.81 -1.96 -25.28
CA THR A 67 -1.15 -1.73 -23.99
C THR A 67 -2.01 -2.25 -22.84
N VAL A 68 -1.46 -2.30 -21.63
CA VAL A 68 -2.25 -2.63 -20.43
C VAL A 68 -3.34 -1.60 -20.15
N ALA A 69 -3.24 -0.36 -20.65
CA ALA A 69 -4.30 0.64 -20.50
C ALA A 69 -5.59 0.26 -21.26
N ASP A 70 -5.50 -0.66 -22.22
CA ASP A 70 -6.63 -1.15 -23.03
C ASP A 70 -7.35 -2.36 -22.40
N LEU A 71 -6.86 -2.88 -21.26
CA LEU A 71 -7.39 -4.05 -20.58
C LEU A 71 -8.14 -3.65 -19.32
N ALA A 72 -9.24 -4.34 -19.00
CA ALA A 72 -9.94 -4.16 -17.73
C ALA A 72 -9.13 -4.73 -16.55
N GLY A 73 -9.39 -4.21 -15.34
CA GLY A 73 -8.75 -4.64 -14.11
C GLY A 73 -7.25 -4.39 -14.08
N GLN A 74 -6.76 -3.44 -14.87
CA GLN A 74 -5.34 -3.07 -14.86
C GLN A 74 -5.10 -1.92 -13.90
N GLY A 75 -3.90 -1.92 -13.33
CA GLY A 75 -3.49 -0.85 -12.45
C GLY A 75 -3.97 -1.06 -11.03
N ALA A 76 -5.23 -1.41 -10.75
CA ALA A 76 -5.64 -1.83 -9.41
C ALA A 76 -4.95 -3.17 -9.02
N PRO A 77 -4.48 -3.36 -7.78
CA PRO A 77 -3.86 -4.64 -7.35
C PRO A 77 -4.77 -5.88 -7.49
N ASN A 78 -6.03 -5.69 -7.90
CA ASN A 78 -7.11 -6.68 -7.98
C ASN A 78 -7.05 -7.62 -9.20
N GLY A 79 -6.03 -7.52 -10.07
CA GLY A 79 -5.86 -8.44 -11.21
C GLY A 79 -5.43 -9.86 -10.79
N LEU A 80 -4.96 -10.03 -9.55
CA LEU A 80 -4.72 -11.32 -8.91
C LEU A 80 -5.68 -11.41 -7.72
N ASP A 81 -6.50 -12.45 -7.63
CA ASP A 81 -7.29 -12.72 -6.43
C ASP A 81 -6.36 -13.14 -5.29
N LEU A 82 -5.85 -12.15 -4.57
CA LEU A 82 -5.02 -12.31 -3.39
C LEU A 82 -5.86 -12.71 -2.16
N GLY A 83 -7.17 -12.93 -2.27
CA GLY A 83 -8.01 -13.45 -1.19
C GLY A 83 -7.52 -14.81 -0.66
N ALA A 84 -6.85 -15.59 -1.52
CA ALA A 84 -6.13 -16.79 -1.11
C ALA A 84 -4.98 -16.50 -0.13
N LEU A 85 -4.32 -15.33 -0.20
CA LEU A 85 -3.31 -14.90 0.78
C LEU A 85 -3.92 -14.58 2.13
N GLY A 86 -5.15 -14.06 2.19
CA GLY A 86 -5.87 -13.88 3.46
C GLY A 86 -6.15 -15.22 4.16
N ALA A 87 -6.53 -16.25 3.41
CA ALA A 87 -6.68 -17.61 3.91
C ALA A 87 -5.34 -18.24 4.33
N VAL A 88 -4.26 -17.93 3.61
CA VAL A 88 -2.88 -18.34 3.96
C VAL A 88 -2.39 -17.65 5.22
N ALA A 89 -2.65 -16.35 5.39
CA ALA A 89 -2.30 -15.59 6.59
C ALA A 89 -3.07 -16.05 7.83
N GLY A 90 -4.30 -16.58 7.65
CA GLY A 90 -5.10 -17.18 8.73
C GLY A 90 -4.73 -18.62 9.10
N GLY A 91 -3.90 -19.31 8.31
CA GLY A 91 -3.71 -20.76 8.46
C GLY A 91 -2.29 -21.31 8.27
N ILE A 92 -1.34 -20.55 7.71
CA ILE A 92 0.02 -21.02 7.45
C ILE A 92 1.05 -20.17 8.21
N GLY A 93 2.01 -20.85 8.85
CA GLY A 93 3.08 -20.20 9.60
C GLY A 93 3.96 -19.29 8.75
N ALA A 94 4.60 -18.32 9.42
CA ALA A 94 5.46 -17.26 8.91
C ALA A 94 6.35 -17.59 7.68
N ALA A 95 6.91 -18.80 7.58
CA ALA A 95 7.88 -19.17 6.56
C ALA A 95 7.28 -19.48 5.17
N SER A 96 5.96 -19.55 5.00
CA SER A 96 5.35 -20.00 3.74
C SER A 96 4.68 -18.90 2.91
N ILE A 97 4.55 -17.68 3.44
CA ILE A 97 3.66 -16.70 2.82
C ILE A 97 4.24 -16.13 1.51
N ALA A 98 5.54 -15.84 1.48
CA ALA A 98 6.24 -15.41 0.26
C ALA A 98 6.25 -16.52 -0.80
N ALA A 99 6.45 -17.77 -0.37
CA ALA A 99 6.36 -18.92 -1.26
C ALA A 99 4.95 -19.08 -1.85
N GLY A 100 3.90 -18.96 -1.02
CA GLY A 100 2.52 -19.01 -1.47
C GLY A 100 2.19 -17.91 -2.48
N LEU A 101 2.61 -16.66 -2.22
CA LEU A 101 2.45 -15.55 -3.17
C LEU A 101 3.15 -15.85 -4.50
N ILE A 102 4.40 -16.29 -4.49
CA ILE A 102 5.14 -16.61 -5.72
C ILE A 102 4.50 -17.77 -6.48
N ASP A 103 4.03 -18.80 -5.78
CA ASP A 103 3.37 -19.95 -6.40
C ASP A 103 2.05 -19.54 -7.07
N ILE A 104 1.25 -18.67 -6.43
CA ILE A 104 0.03 -18.08 -7.02
C ILE A 104 0.37 -17.24 -8.25
N VAL A 105 1.37 -16.37 -8.15
CA VAL A 105 1.79 -15.48 -9.25
C VAL A 105 2.29 -16.29 -10.44
N SER A 106 3.16 -17.26 -10.21
CA SER A 106 3.65 -18.19 -11.24
C SER A 106 2.48 -18.92 -11.92
N GLY A 107 1.53 -19.44 -11.14
CA GLY A 107 0.34 -20.12 -11.66
C GLY A 107 -0.55 -19.22 -12.50
N THR A 108 -0.78 -17.98 -12.07
CA THR A 108 -1.70 -17.04 -12.72
C THR A 108 -1.09 -16.40 -13.97
N THR A 109 0.18 -16.02 -13.89
CA THR A 109 0.92 -15.35 -14.99
C THR A 109 1.52 -16.33 -16.00
N LYS A 110 1.58 -17.62 -15.66
CA LYS A 110 2.29 -18.66 -16.42
C LYS A 110 3.79 -18.35 -16.63
N VAL A 111 4.35 -17.45 -15.84
CA VAL A 111 5.80 -17.20 -15.78
C VAL A 111 6.40 -18.30 -14.91
N THR A 112 7.32 -19.08 -15.47
CA THR A 112 7.89 -20.21 -14.73
C THR A 112 8.86 -19.74 -13.64
N LEU A 113 9.08 -20.57 -12.62
CA LEU A 113 9.98 -20.20 -11.51
C LEU A 113 11.41 -19.89 -11.94
N ASP A 114 11.87 -20.47 -13.05
CA ASP A 114 13.23 -20.36 -13.57
C ASP A 114 13.36 -19.38 -14.74
N GLU A 115 12.27 -18.69 -15.09
CA GLU A 115 12.30 -17.71 -16.17
C GLU A 115 13.09 -16.45 -15.78
N PRO A 116 14.00 -15.96 -16.64
CA PRO A 116 14.76 -14.75 -16.35
C PRO A 116 13.88 -13.50 -16.26
N ILE A 117 14.02 -12.77 -15.16
CA ILE A 117 13.49 -11.43 -14.93
C ILE A 117 14.66 -10.45 -15.03
N LEU A 118 14.57 -9.49 -15.97
CA LEU A 118 15.56 -8.42 -16.09
C LEU A 118 15.46 -7.47 -14.88
N MET A 119 16.59 -7.21 -14.23
CA MET A 119 16.70 -6.31 -13.08
C MET A 119 17.06 -4.88 -13.53
N PRO A 120 16.84 -3.84 -12.69
CA PRO A 120 17.10 -2.46 -13.08
C PRO A 120 18.56 -2.16 -13.41
N ASP A 121 19.49 -2.91 -12.84
CA ASP A 121 20.94 -2.83 -13.09
C ASP A 121 21.40 -3.61 -14.34
N GLY A 122 20.45 -4.24 -15.06
CA GLY A 122 20.72 -5.06 -16.24
C GLY A 122 21.08 -6.51 -15.93
N SER A 123 21.19 -6.90 -14.65
CA SER A 123 21.33 -8.31 -14.26
C SER A 123 20.02 -9.07 -14.43
N THR A 124 20.02 -10.37 -14.15
CA THR A 124 18.80 -11.20 -14.18
C THR A 124 18.60 -11.90 -12.84
N ALA A 125 17.35 -12.03 -12.43
CA ALA A 125 16.92 -12.87 -11.32
C ALA A 125 15.75 -13.76 -11.75
N THR A 126 15.30 -14.65 -10.88
CA THR A 126 14.18 -15.56 -11.13
C THR A 126 13.19 -15.56 -9.97
N LEU A 127 11.95 -16.00 -10.20
CA LEU A 127 10.98 -16.18 -9.12
C LEU A 127 11.45 -17.23 -8.10
N ARG A 128 12.24 -18.24 -8.52
CA ARG A 128 12.85 -19.21 -7.60
C ARG A 128 13.84 -18.54 -6.64
N GLU A 129 14.68 -17.65 -7.15
CA GLU A 129 15.64 -16.92 -6.31
C GLU A 129 14.92 -15.96 -5.36
N ALA A 130 13.92 -15.21 -5.85
CA ALA A 130 13.08 -14.37 -5.00
C ALA A 130 12.41 -15.19 -3.88
N ARG A 131 11.88 -16.38 -4.21
CA ARG A 131 11.27 -17.30 -3.23
C ARG A 131 12.22 -17.71 -2.13
N ARG A 132 13.50 -17.91 -2.45
CA ARG A 132 14.53 -18.25 -1.46
C ARG A 132 14.89 -17.03 -0.61
N GLU A 133 15.03 -15.87 -1.24
CA GLU A 133 15.49 -14.66 -0.58
C GLU A 133 14.46 -14.10 0.42
N TYR A 134 13.18 -14.05 0.02
CA TYR A 134 12.10 -13.49 0.82
C TYR A 134 11.39 -14.55 1.70
N ILE A 135 11.96 -15.74 1.86
CA ILE A 135 11.31 -16.84 2.62
C ILE A 135 10.99 -16.45 4.07
N ASP A 136 11.84 -15.63 4.68
CA ASP A 136 11.69 -15.16 6.07
C ASP A 136 11.05 -13.76 6.16
N VAL A 137 10.47 -13.23 5.08
CA VAL A 137 9.98 -11.83 5.05
C VAL A 137 9.02 -11.55 6.20
N TRP A 138 8.11 -12.48 6.51
CA TRP A 138 7.19 -12.35 7.64
C TRP A 138 7.93 -12.29 8.97
N THR A 139 8.84 -13.24 9.22
CA THR A 139 9.57 -13.32 10.49
C THR A 139 10.41 -12.07 10.70
N ARG A 140 11.16 -11.64 9.67
CA ARG A 140 11.98 -10.43 9.72
C ARG A 140 11.11 -9.19 9.96
N TRP A 141 9.97 -9.09 9.29
CA TRP A 141 9.03 -7.99 9.49
C TRP A 141 8.49 -7.95 10.92
N ALA A 142 8.11 -9.10 11.48
CA ALA A 142 7.64 -9.18 12.85
C ALA A 142 8.75 -8.77 13.83
N GLU A 143 9.99 -9.22 13.63
CA GLU A 143 11.14 -8.86 14.48
C GLU A 143 11.44 -7.36 14.45
N THR A 144 11.40 -6.72 13.28
CA THR A 144 11.65 -5.27 13.16
C THR A 144 10.52 -4.40 13.69
N HIS A 145 9.31 -4.96 13.84
CA HIS A 145 8.13 -4.23 14.32
C HIS A 145 7.70 -4.63 15.75
N GLY A 146 8.67 -4.91 16.61
CA GLY A 146 8.46 -5.13 18.05
C GLY A 146 8.62 -6.58 18.50
N GLY A 147 8.75 -7.53 17.58
CA GLY A 147 8.93 -8.95 17.87
C GLY A 147 7.77 -9.58 18.65
N GLY A 148 7.92 -10.85 19.00
CA GLY A 148 6.93 -11.59 19.80
C GLY A 148 5.51 -11.49 19.21
N ILE A 149 4.49 -11.45 20.08
CA ILE A 149 3.09 -11.37 19.63
C ILE A 149 2.74 -10.04 18.95
N VAL A 150 3.40 -8.94 19.35
CA VAL A 150 3.16 -7.59 18.82
C VAL A 150 3.59 -7.53 17.35
N GLY A 151 4.84 -7.91 17.09
CA GLY A 151 5.40 -7.95 15.74
C GLY A 151 4.63 -8.88 14.81
N GLN A 152 4.19 -10.04 15.31
CA GLN A 152 3.34 -10.97 14.53
C GLN A 152 2.00 -10.32 14.16
N GLY A 153 1.40 -9.56 15.09
CA GLY A 153 0.19 -8.78 14.82
C GLY A 153 0.41 -7.67 13.79
N VAL A 154 1.60 -7.04 13.76
CA VAL A 154 1.93 -6.05 12.73
C VAL A 154 2.16 -6.70 11.36
N ALA A 155 2.87 -7.83 11.30
CA ALA A 155 3.07 -8.58 10.05
C ALA A 155 1.74 -9.04 9.43
N TYR A 156 0.80 -9.51 10.25
CA TYR A 156 -0.55 -9.84 9.81
C TYR A 156 -1.27 -8.63 9.18
N ARG A 157 -1.29 -7.49 9.87
CA ARG A 157 -1.91 -6.26 9.34
C ARG A 157 -1.25 -5.79 8.05
N SER A 158 0.07 -5.86 7.98
CA SER A 158 0.85 -5.44 6.81
C SER A 158 0.51 -6.31 5.60
N THR A 159 0.36 -7.62 5.82
CA THR A 159 -0.07 -8.59 4.80
C THR A 159 -1.49 -8.32 4.31
N MET A 160 -2.42 -8.07 5.24
CA MET A 160 -3.80 -7.77 4.89
C MET A 160 -3.92 -6.41 4.20
N ALA A 161 -3.08 -5.43 4.55
CA ALA A 161 -2.99 -4.16 3.83
C ALA A 161 -2.52 -4.34 2.37
N ASP A 162 -1.59 -5.26 2.10
CA ASP A 162 -1.25 -5.66 0.71
C ASP A 162 -2.40 -6.36 0.00
N ALA A 163 -3.13 -7.23 0.71
CA ALA A 163 -4.13 -8.10 0.11
C ALA A 163 -5.40 -7.36 -0.29
N ASP A 164 -5.91 -6.48 0.58
CA ASP A 164 -7.20 -5.80 0.38
C ASP A 164 -7.28 -4.39 1.01
N GLY A 165 -6.19 -3.89 1.60
CA GLY A 165 -6.15 -2.56 2.20
C GLY A 165 -6.75 -2.45 3.60
N THR A 166 -7.31 -3.52 4.20
CA THR A 166 -8.09 -3.50 5.46
C THR A 166 -7.41 -2.81 6.63
N TYR A 167 -6.07 -2.74 6.67
CA TYR A 167 -5.32 -2.14 7.80
C TYR A 167 -4.50 -0.90 7.47
N LEU A 168 -4.62 -0.31 6.27
CA LEU A 168 -3.92 0.96 6.01
C LEU A 168 -4.38 2.07 6.95
N GLY A 169 -5.67 2.14 7.30
CA GLY A 169 -6.17 3.08 8.30
C GLY A 169 -5.55 2.91 9.68
N TRP A 170 -5.22 1.66 10.07
CA TRP A 170 -4.50 1.37 11.31
C TRP A 170 -3.07 1.93 11.28
N PHE A 171 -2.36 1.72 10.17
CA PHE A 171 -1.03 2.31 9.99
C PHE A 171 -1.09 3.82 9.98
N ALA A 172 -2.05 4.44 9.27
CA ALA A 172 -2.23 5.88 9.28
C ALA A 172 -2.44 6.44 10.70
N GLN A 173 -3.32 5.84 11.51
CA GLN A 173 -3.51 6.26 12.90
C GLN A 173 -2.23 6.12 13.72
N ARG A 174 -1.53 4.98 13.62
CA ARG A 174 -0.25 4.78 14.32
C ARG A 174 0.76 5.87 13.94
N ARG A 175 0.84 6.22 12.67
CA ARG A 175 1.79 7.20 12.13
C ARG A 175 1.47 8.62 12.55
N ALA A 176 0.20 8.99 12.56
CA ALA A 176 -0.25 10.24 13.16
C ALA A 176 0.21 10.38 14.62
N LEU A 177 -0.02 9.36 15.44
CA LEU A 177 0.36 9.37 16.85
C LEU A 177 1.89 9.42 17.05
N GLU A 178 2.65 8.68 16.24
CA GLU A 178 4.12 8.70 16.28
C GLU A 178 4.72 10.06 15.89
N HIS A 179 4.04 10.82 15.03
CA HIS A 179 4.53 12.10 14.50
C HIS A 179 3.85 13.34 15.08
N GLY A 180 2.82 13.16 15.92
CA GLY A 180 1.96 14.23 16.40
C GLY A 180 1.23 14.95 15.27
N ALA A 181 0.79 14.22 14.25
CA ALA A 181 0.02 14.76 13.13
C ALA A 181 -1.48 14.49 13.33
N ASP A 182 -2.33 15.38 12.83
CA ASP A 182 -3.79 15.25 12.86
C ASP A 182 -4.31 14.62 11.56
N LEU A 183 -3.61 14.80 10.45
CA LEU A 183 -3.97 14.28 9.13
C LEU A 183 -2.83 13.46 8.54
N VAL A 184 -3.17 12.26 8.04
CA VAL A 184 -2.26 11.40 7.27
C VAL A 184 -2.80 11.13 5.88
N VAL A 185 -2.00 11.39 4.85
CA VAL A 185 -2.35 11.10 3.46
C VAL A 185 -1.47 9.97 2.94
N MET A 186 -2.08 8.90 2.41
CA MET A 186 -1.38 7.78 1.79
C MET A 186 -1.95 7.38 0.42
N GLY A 187 -1.42 6.29 -0.13
CA GLY A 187 -1.82 5.67 -1.39
C GLY A 187 -1.88 4.13 -1.26
N HIS A 188 -1.28 3.43 -2.23
CA HIS A 188 -1.07 1.96 -2.27
C HIS A 188 -2.24 1.10 -2.75
N THR A 189 -3.45 1.25 -2.22
CA THR A 189 -4.59 0.35 -2.54
C THR A 189 -5.26 0.65 -3.88
N HIS A 190 -5.00 1.81 -4.46
CA HIS A 190 -5.69 2.31 -5.65
C HIS A 190 -7.20 2.48 -5.44
N ALA A 191 -7.62 2.60 -4.17
CA ALA A 191 -8.99 2.86 -3.77
C ALA A 191 -9.03 4.14 -2.92
N PRO A 192 -9.82 5.15 -3.31
CA PRO A 192 -9.91 6.39 -2.56
C PRO A 192 -10.58 6.15 -1.21
N ILE A 193 -10.04 6.77 -0.16
CA ILE A 193 -10.61 6.75 1.21
C ILE A 193 -10.68 8.18 1.70
N GLY A 194 -11.85 8.61 2.15
CA GLY A 194 -12.12 9.99 2.57
C GLY A 194 -12.06 10.23 4.08
N GLY A 195 -11.65 9.25 4.88
CA GLY A 195 -11.57 9.39 6.34
C GLY A 195 -11.53 8.08 7.10
N LEU A 196 -11.41 8.20 8.42
CA LEU A 196 -11.62 7.10 9.37
C LEU A 196 -12.98 7.21 10.05
N GLU A 197 -13.61 6.07 10.31
CA GLU A 197 -14.74 5.98 11.24
C GLU A 197 -14.23 6.05 12.68
N ASP A 198 -14.87 6.88 13.52
CA ASP A 198 -14.66 6.95 14.97
C ASP A 198 -13.17 7.11 15.40
N SER A 199 -12.42 7.98 14.73
CA SER A 199 -10.99 8.24 15.00
C SER A 199 -10.74 9.66 15.48
N LEU A 200 -9.67 9.85 16.27
CA LEU A 200 -9.14 11.17 16.67
C LEU A 200 -8.20 11.78 15.62
N VAL A 201 -7.83 10.99 14.61
CA VAL A 201 -6.91 11.32 13.53
C VAL A 201 -7.66 11.16 12.22
N GLU A 202 -7.40 12.06 11.27
CA GLU A 202 -7.87 11.98 9.90
C GLU A 202 -6.91 11.20 9.01
N TYR A 203 -7.48 10.39 8.11
CA TYR A 203 -6.71 9.66 7.10
C TYR A 203 -7.42 9.69 5.75
N VAL A 204 -6.66 10.06 4.73
CA VAL A 204 -7.15 10.09 3.34
C VAL A 204 -6.24 9.22 2.47
N ASN A 205 -6.85 8.40 1.61
CA ASN A 205 -6.14 7.67 0.56
C ASN A 205 -6.41 8.34 -0.79
N SER A 206 -5.34 8.70 -1.48
CA SER A 206 -5.40 9.35 -2.81
C SER A 206 -6.04 8.51 -3.89
N GLY A 207 -6.22 7.20 -3.68
CA GLY A 207 -6.83 6.31 -4.65
C GLY A 207 -5.88 6.05 -5.80
N PHE A 208 -6.36 6.28 -7.03
CA PHE A 208 -5.66 5.84 -8.23
C PHE A 208 -5.57 6.92 -9.31
N ASP A 209 -4.37 7.17 -9.82
CA ASP A 209 -4.10 8.21 -10.81
C ASP A 209 -4.09 7.70 -12.26
N CYS A 210 -4.04 6.39 -12.47
CA CYS A 210 -3.94 5.78 -13.80
C CYS A 210 -4.87 4.56 -14.03
N PRO A 211 -6.19 4.66 -13.77
CA PRO A 211 -7.14 3.61 -14.13
C PRO A 211 -7.15 3.33 -15.63
N SER A 212 -7.34 2.06 -16.01
CA SER A 212 -7.43 1.64 -17.41
C SER A 212 -8.66 2.25 -18.11
N LEU A 213 -8.63 2.36 -19.43
CA LEU A 213 -9.77 2.88 -20.19
C LEU A 213 -11.04 2.05 -19.96
N PRO A 214 -11.01 0.70 -19.97
CA PRO A 214 -12.20 -0.09 -19.66
C PRO A 214 -12.71 0.14 -18.23
N ASP A 215 -11.83 0.31 -17.25
CA ASP A 215 -12.24 0.49 -15.85
C ASP A 215 -12.91 1.85 -15.59
N GLN A 216 -12.49 2.88 -16.33
CA GLN A 216 -13.15 4.20 -16.35
C GLN A 216 -14.52 4.18 -17.03
N GLN A 217 -14.74 3.25 -17.95
CA GLN A 217 -15.97 3.16 -18.76
C GLN A 217 -16.98 2.12 -18.24
N ARG A 218 -16.79 1.59 -17.02
CA ARG A 218 -17.71 0.60 -16.45
C ARG A 218 -19.07 1.21 -16.15
N ASP A 219 -20.13 0.48 -16.51
CA ASP A 219 -21.52 0.87 -16.22
C ASP A 219 -21.82 0.91 -14.71
N VAL A 220 -21.11 0.09 -13.93
CA VAL A 220 -21.24 -0.02 -12.48
C VAL A 220 -19.89 0.28 -11.85
N ASP A 221 -19.87 1.26 -10.95
CA ASP A 221 -18.70 1.68 -10.19
C ASP A 221 -17.47 2.00 -11.08
N PRO A 222 -17.58 2.99 -11.99
CA PRO A 222 -16.45 3.40 -12.82
C PRO A 222 -15.28 3.85 -11.94
N GLN A 223 -14.07 3.47 -12.31
CA GLN A 223 -12.88 3.98 -11.65
C GLN A 223 -12.57 5.38 -12.15
N HIS A 224 -12.22 6.28 -11.24
CA HIS A 224 -11.85 7.65 -11.56
C HIS A 224 -10.36 7.85 -11.32
N VAL A 225 -9.75 8.76 -12.08
CA VAL A 225 -8.46 9.35 -11.70
C VAL A 225 -8.72 10.18 -10.46
N THR A 226 -8.04 9.88 -9.36
CA THR A 226 -8.22 10.57 -8.07
C THR A 226 -6.92 11.11 -7.51
N PHE A 227 -7.04 12.14 -6.68
CA PHE A 227 -5.93 12.73 -5.93
C PHE A 227 -6.46 13.41 -4.66
N VAL A 228 -5.59 13.75 -3.71
CA VAL A 228 -5.98 14.49 -2.50
C VAL A 228 -5.63 15.95 -2.65
N VAL A 229 -6.57 16.82 -2.28
CA VAL A 229 -6.30 18.23 -2.02
C VAL A 229 -6.26 18.42 -0.51
N VAL A 230 -5.19 19.04 -0.01
CA VAL A 230 -5.05 19.41 1.40
C VAL A 230 -5.01 20.92 1.49
N ASP A 231 -5.97 21.48 2.20
CA ASP A 231 -6.04 22.90 2.53
C ASP A 231 -5.45 23.11 3.92
N THR A 232 -4.26 23.73 3.98
CA THR A 232 -3.54 23.99 5.22
C THR A 232 -3.89 25.39 5.73
N GLU A 233 -4.94 25.49 6.54
CA GLU A 233 -5.34 26.75 7.18
C GLU A 233 -4.70 26.87 8.58
N PRO A 234 -4.59 28.09 9.16
CA PRO A 234 -3.99 28.28 10.49
C PRO A 234 -4.70 27.54 11.64
N GLU A 235 -5.97 27.17 11.45
CA GLU A 235 -6.81 26.52 12.47
C GLU A 235 -6.84 24.99 12.34
N GLY A 236 -6.15 24.44 11.33
CA GLY A 236 -6.09 23.00 11.06
C GLY A 236 -6.01 22.71 9.56
N ALA A 237 -5.60 21.49 9.22
CA ALA A 237 -5.63 21.01 7.85
C ALA A 237 -6.94 20.28 7.55
N ASP A 238 -7.56 20.60 6.42
CA ASP A 238 -8.67 19.83 5.86
C ASP A 238 -8.22 19.13 4.57
N ALA A 239 -8.76 17.95 4.30
CA ALA A 239 -8.40 17.18 3.12
C ALA A 239 -9.61 16.47 2.53
N ALA A 240 -9.70 16.52 1.21
CA ALA A 240 -10.71 15.81 0.45
C ALA A 240 -10.06 15.04 -0.69
N VAL A 241 -10.66 13.90 -1.03
CA VAL A 241 -10.34 13.24 -2.30
C VAL A 241 -11.08 13.97 -3.42
N TRP A 242 -10.38 14.21 -4.51
CA TRP A 242 -10.91 14.80 -5.73
C TRP A 242 -10.83 13.79 -6.86
N ALA A 243 -11.83 13.82 -7.74
CA ALA A 243 -11.89 13.00 -8.93
C ALA A 243 -11.78 13.85 -10.20
N VAL A 244 -11.21 13.26 -11.26
CA VAL A 244 -11.19 13.83 -12.60
C VAL A 244 -12.20 13.10 -13.47
N GLY A 245 -13.18 13.85 -13.98
CA GLY A 245 -14.14 13.42 -15.00
C GLY A 245 -14.36 14.56 -15.99
N ASP A 246 -15.63 14.86 -16.29
CA ASP A 246 -15.99 16.06 -17.08
C ASP A 246 -15.58 17.37 -16.38
N ALA A 247 -15.47 17.32 -15.05
CA ALA A 247 -14.92 18.36 -14.20
C ALA A 247 -13.90 17.77 -13.21
N ILE A 248 -13.13 18.65 -12.56
CA ILE A 248 -12.27 18.30 -11.44
C ILE A 248 -12.98 18.77 -10.18
N GLU A 249 -13.46 17.84 -9.35
CA GLU A 249 -14.30 18.15 -8.19
C GLU A 249 -14.08 17.20 -7.01
N PRO A 250 -14.41 17.61 -5.77
CA PRO A 250 -14.38 16.72 -4.62
C PRO A 250 -15.30 15.51 -4.83
N MET A 251 -14.84 14.33 -4.45
CA MET A 251 -15.64 13.11 -4.46
C MET A 251 -16.05 12.70 -3.04
N ASP A 252 -17.22 12.09 -2.91
CA ASP A 252 -17.65 11.44 -1.67
C ASP A 252 -16.96 10.08 -1.54
N ALA A 253 -15.71 10.09 -1.08
CA ALA A 253 -14.92 8.88 -0.91
C ALA A 253 -15.34 8.12 0.37
N PRO A 254 -15.41 6.77 0.33
CA PRO A 254 -15.82 5.99 1.47
C PRO A 254 -14.86 6.18 2.65
N LYS A 255 -15.38 6.06 3.87
CA LYS A 255 -14.56 5.96 5.08
C LYS A 255 -14.15 4.52 5.34
N THR A 256 -13.08 4.34 6.08
CA THR A 256 -12.64 3.02 6.54
C THR A 256 -12.52 2.96 8.06
N ARG A 257 -12.36 1.76 8.60
CA ARG A 257 -12.13 1.53 10.02
C ARG A 257 -10.66 1.27 10.29
N VAL A 258 -10.21 1.69 11.46
CA VAL A 258 -8.91 1.28 12.02
C VAL A 258 -8.87 -0.24 12.28
N VAL A 259 -10.03 -0.85 12.52
CA VAL A 259 -10.18 -2.27 12.83
C VAL A 259 -11.16 -2.92 11.85
N GLY A 260 -10.66 -3.88 11.06
CA GLY A 260 -11.42 -4.54 10.00
C GLY A 260 -12.61 -5.40 10.45
N SER A 261 -12.61 -5.93 11.68
CA SER A 261 -13.78 -6.61 12.26
C SER A 261 -13.74 -6.62 13.78
N ARG A 262 -14.92 -6.74 14.43
CA ARG A 262 -15.03 -6.80 15.91
C ARG A 262 -14.25 -7.96 16.54
N GLY A 263 -13.96 -9.02 15.80
CA GLY A 263 -13.15 -10.15 16.26
C GLY A 263 -11.66 -10.01 15.98
N HIS A 264 -11.25 -9.01 15.19
CA HIS A 264 -9.87 -8.68 14.85
C HIS A 264 -9.42 -7.38 15.50
N ASP A 265 -10.06 -7.02 16.62
CA ASP A 265 -9.72 -5.85 17.41
C ASP A 265 -8.46 -6.12 18.22
N TYR A 266 -7.34 -5.82 17.59
CA TYR A 266 -6.01 -5.81 18.19
C TYR A 266 -5.59 -4.36 18.51
N SER A 267 -6.52 -3.51 18.95
CA SER A 267 -6.42 -2.03 19.00
C SER A 267 -5.02 -1.47 19.28
N CYS A 268 -4.71 -0.31 18.70
CA CYS A 268 -3.63 0.54 19.20
C CYS A 268 -3.96 0.92 20.64
N TYR A 269 -3.34 0.27 21.63
CA TYR A 269 -3.36 0.76 23.00
C TYR A 269 -2.50 2.02 23.02
N VAL A 270 -3.15 3.19 23.06
CA VAL A 270 -2.46 4.44 23.35
C VAL A 270 -2.15 4.43 24.84
N VAL A 271 -0.88 4.28 25.20
CA VAL A 271 -0.42 4.49 26.57
C VAL A 271 -0.20 5.98 26.75
N LEU A 272 -1.07 6.62 27.54
CA LEU A 272 -0.86 7.99 27.99
C LEU A 272 0.07 7.94 29.22
N ASP A 273 1.38 8.01 28.98
CA ASP A 273 2.35 8.18 30.06
C ASP A 273 2.45 9.65 30.49
N ASN A 274 1.76 9.99 31.57
CA ASN A 274 1.78 11.31 32.19
C ASN A 274 2.98 11.53 33.15
N THR A 275 4.03 10.70 33.07
CA THR A 275 5.20 10.75 33.94
C THR A 275 6.52 11.03 33.22
N ALA A 276 6.46 11.54 31.99
CA ALA A 276 7.62 11.85 31.15
C ALA A 276 8.48 10.62 30.77
N GLY A 277 7.87 9.46 30.53
CA GLY A 277 8.58 8.26 30.07
C GLY A 277 9.17 7.42 31.21
N ALA A 278 8.69 7.56 32.45
CA ALA A 278 9.31 6.91 33.61
C ALA A 278 8.98 5.41 33.72
N HIS A 279 7.96 4.93 33.01
CA HIS A 279 7.58 3.53 33.00
C HIS A 279 7.18 3.06 31.60
N ASP A 280 7.98 2.14 31.03
CA ASP A 280 7.48 1.16 30.07
C ASP A 280 6.69 0.11 30.85
N LEU A 281 5.55 -0.33 30.32
CA LEU A 281 4.89 -1.56 30.77
C LEU A 281 5.74 -2.78 30.39
#